data_AF-A0A945V7W5-F1
#
_entry.id   AF-A0A945V7W5-F1
#
_cell.length_a   1.000
_cell.length_b   1.000
_cell.length_c   1.000
_cell.angle_alpha   90.00
_cell.angle_beta   90.00
_cell.angle_gamma   90.00
#
_symmetry.space_group_name_H-M   'P 1'
#
loop_
_entity.id
_entity.type
_entity.pdbx_description
1 polymer ?
#
loop_
_entity_poly.entity_id
_entity_poly.type
_entity_poly.pdbx_seq_one_letter_code
_entity_poly.pdbx_strand_id
1 'polypeptide(L)'
;MITKNAISMEISKEVLDAGPMSPRVSGSLPSHYAPITNLILLEAIDIPRYLKSSAALRDVALLTFEPILEAHPSISKIIIAPKEPNDYAKNLYQRLRELDRVGANLIIVETIPSADSWDGIRDRLDRAAH
;
A
#
# COMPACT_ATOMS: atom_id res chain seq x y z
N MET A 1 44.91 -11.12 11.91
CA MET A 1 43.68 -11.93 11.77
C MET A 1 43.10 -11.68 10.38
N ILE A 2 42.62 -12.73 9.71
CA ILE A 2 41.96 -12.69 8.39
C ILE A 2 40.49 -13.08 8.66
N THR A 3 39.42 -12.49 8.11
CA THR A 3 38.84 -12.56 6.73
C THR A 3 37.42 -11.93 6.90
N LYS A 4 36.62 -11.46 5.93
CA LYS A 4 36.58 -11.54 4.45
C LYS A 4 36.29 -10.18 3.80
N ASN A 5 36.54 -10.11 2.50
CA ASN A 5 36.27 -8.99 1.58
C ASN A 5 35.33 -9.45 0.43
N ALA A 6 34.92 -8.51 -0.45
CA ALA A 6 34.13 -8.67 -1.70
C ALA A 6 32.64 -9.01 -1.50
N ILE A 7 31.69 -8.61 -2.37
CA ILE A 7 31.66 -7.82 -3.64
C ILE A 7 30.41 -6.88 -3.57
N SER A 8 30.10 -5.89 -4.42
CA SER A 8 30.54 -5.37 -5.75
C SER A 8 30.28 -3.83 -5.76
N MET A 9 30.71 -2.93 -6.67
CA MET A 9 31.16 -2.90 -8.08
C MET A 9 30.08 -3.08 -9.18
N GLU A 10 29.96 -2.08 -10.07
CA GLU A 10 29.03 -1.94 -11.21
C GLU A 10 27.51 -2.01 -10.87
N ILE A 11 26.58 -1.44 -11.65
CA ILE A 11 26.61 -0.98 -13.05
C ILE A 11 26.01 0.43 -13.16
N SER A 12 26.71 1.38 -13.79
CA SER A 12 26.07 2.57 -14.38
C SER A 12 25.41 2.19 -15.70
N LYS A 13 24.10 2.39 -15.83
CA LYS A 13 23.44 2.29 -17.13
C LYS A 13 22.29 3.28 -17.25
N GLU A 14 22.42 4.20 -18.20
CA GLU A 14 21.27 4.89 -18.78
C GLU A 14 20.31 3.85 -19.38
N VAL A 15 19.01 4.01 -19.12
CA VAL A 15 17.98 3.24 -19.80
C VAL A 15 16.97 4.24 -20.36
N LEU A 16 17.01 4.38 -21.68
CA LEU A 16 16.08 5.23 -22.42
C LEU A 16 14.69 4.59 -22.42
N ASP A 17 13.69 5.47 -22.29
CA ASP A 17 12.31 5.40 -22.80
C ASP A 17 11.76 4.01 -23.20
N ALA A 18 10.78 3.51 -22.43
CA ALA A 18 9.99 2.32 -22.77
C ALA A 18 8.55 2.45 -22.27
N GLY A 19 7.58 2.23 -23.18
CA GLY A 19 6.15 2.33 -22.91
C GLY A 19 5.55 1.21 -22.03
N PRO A 20 4.23 1.27 -21.77
CA PRO A 20 3.61 0.57 -20.63
C PRO A 20 3.38 -0.93 -20.86
N MET A 21 4.37 -1.76 -20.52
CA MET A 21 4.15 -3.21 -20.30
C MET A 21 5.17 -3.84 -19.34
N SER A 22 5.18 -3.39 -18.08
CA SER A 22 6.13 -3.86 -17.05
C SER A 22 6.04 -5.39 -16.79
N PRO A 23 7.11 -6.17 -17.02
CA PRO A 23 7.09 -7.62 -16.82
C PRO A 23 7.30 -8.00 -15.35
N ARG A 24 6.64 -9.07 -14.89
CA ARG A 24 6.80 -9.62 -13.54
C ARG A 24 8.16 -10.32 -13.41
N VAL A 25 9.16 -9.65 -12.83
CA VAL A 25 10.47 -10.24 -12.51
C VAL A 25 10.49 -10.85 -11.11
N SER A 26 10.96 -12.09 -10.99
CA SER A 26 11.17 -12.77 -9.71
C SER A 26 12.67 -12.76 -9.37
N GLY A 27 13.05 -12.25 -8.20
CA GLY A 27 14.41 -12.49 -7.70
C GLY A 27 14.95 -11.55 -6.61
N SER A 28 15.06 -12.10 -5.39
CA SER A 28 16.16 -11.88 -4.44
C SER A 28 16.10 -10.71 -3.43
N LEU A 29 16.38 -11.10 -2.17
CA LEU A 29 16.68 -10.30 -0.96
C LEU A 29 15.48 -9.60 -0.26
N PRO A 30 15.58 -9.31 1.06
CA PRO A 30 14.57 -9.81 2.00
C PRO A 30 13.52 -8.80 2.52
N SER A 31 12.34 -9.36 2.81
CA SER A 31 11.34 -8.92 3.82
C SER A 31 10.71 -7.52 3.69
N HIS A 32 11.15 -6.66 2.78
CA HIS A 32 10.41 -5.47 2.38
C HIS A 32 9.16 -5.90 1.61
N TYR A 33 8.00 -5.46 2.09
CA TYR A 33 6.70 -5.86 1.58
C TYR A 33 6.15 -4.80 0.63
N ALA A 34 6.12 -5.14 -0.66
CA ALA A 34 5.17 -4.57 -1.60
C ALA A 34 3.89 -5.43 -1.55
N PRO A 35 2.68 -4.83 -1.54
CA PRO A 35 1.45 -5.58 -1.70
C PRO A 35 1.36 -6.22 -3.09
N ILE A 36 0.61 -7.32 -3.21
CA ILE A 36 0.30 -7.96 -4.49
C ILE A 36 -1.02 -7.39 -5.04
N THR A 37 -1.96 -7.06 -4.15
CA THR A 37 -3.17 -6.31 -4.50
C THR A 37 -2.86 -4.85 -4.80
N ASN A 38 -3.47 -4.31 -5.86
CA ASN A 38 -3.40 -2.90 -6.23
C ASN A 38 -3.88 -2.00 -5.07
N LEU A 39 -3.11 -0.97 -4.71
CA LEU A 39 -3.42 -0.06 -3.60
C LEU A 39 -3.72 1.34 -4.13
N ILE A 40 -4.79 1.97 -3.64
CA ILE A 40 -5.10 3.38 -3.91
C ILE A 40 -5.33 4.16 -2.62
N LEU A 41 -5.02 5.45 -2.64
CA LEU A 41 -5.37 6.40 -1.59
C LEU A 41 -6.61 7.20 -2.00
N LEU A 42 -7.57 7.38 -1.09
CA LEU A 42 -8.78 8.19 -1.29
C LEU A 42 -9.14 8.95 -0.01
N GLU A 43 -9.77 10.13 -0.14
CA GLU A 43 -10.32 10.83 1.01
C GLU A 43 -11.57 10.13 1.57
N ALA A 44 -11.79 10.20 2.89
CA ALA A 44 -12.94 9.59 3.57
C ALA A 44 -14.30 9.92 2.92
N ILE A 45 -14.44 11.12 2.37
CA ILE A 45 -15.64 11.61 1.68
C ILE A 45 -15.86 10.96 0.31
N ASP A 46 -14.79 10.61 -0.41
CA ASP A 46 -14.87 10.00 -1.75
C ASP A 46 -14.90 8.47 -1.70
N ILE A 47 -14.48 7.81 -0.62
CA ILE A 47 -14.54 6.33 -0.51
C ILE A 47 -15.98 5.79 -0.72
N PRO A 48 -17.04 6.32 -0.07
CA PRO A 48 -18.42 5.90 -0.35
C PRO A 48 -18.89 6.22 -1.77
N ARG A 49 -18.33 7.27 -2.39
CA ARG A 49 -18.66 7.69 -3.77
C ARG A 49 -18.02 6.76 -4.80
N TYR A 50 -16.74 6.43 -4.63
CA TYR A 50 -15.97 5.52 -5.46
C TYR A 50 -16.58 4.12 -5.47
N LEU A 51 -16.91 3.59 -4.28
CA LEU A 51 -17.59 2.29 -4.11
C LEU A 51 -18.96 2.24 -4.82
N LYS A 52 -19.75 3.31 -4.74
CA LYS A 52 -21.06 3.41 -5.44
C LYS A 52 -20.91 3.64 -6.95
N SER A 53 -19.86 4.33 -7.39
CA SER A 53 -19.65 4.69 -8.79
C SER A 53 -19.13 3.54 -9.65
N SER A 54 -18.56 2.49 -9.05
CA SER A 54 -17.99 1.35 -9.78
C SER A 54 -18.67 0.04 -9.36
N ALA A 55 -19.77 -0.29 -10.04
CA ALA A 55 -20.50 -1.55 -9.87
C ALA A 55 -19.69 -2.82 -10.22
N ALA A 56 -18.48 -2.65 -10.77
CA ALA A 56 -17.52 -3.72 -11.01
C ALA A 56 -16.62 -4.02 -9.78
N LEU A 57 -16.56 -3.13 -8.77
CA LEU A 57 -15.77 -3.38 -7.56
C LEU A 57 -16.36 -4.54 -6.76
N ARG A 58 -15.51 -5.54 -6.54
CA ARG A 58 -15.72 -6.71 -5.70
C ARG A 58 -14.43 -6.99 -4.93
N ASP A 59 -14.56 -7.55 -3.75
CA ASP A 59 -13.42 -7.88 -2.89
C ASP A 59 -12.48 -6.69 -2.67
N VAL A 60 -13.06 -5.59 -2.20
CA VAL A 60 -12.33 -4.41 -1.76
C VAL A 60 -11.93 -4.60 -0.29
N ALA A 61 -10.70 -4.24 0.04
CA ALA A 61 -10.20 -4.17 1.41
C ALA A 61 -9.98 -2.70 1.78
N LEU A 62 -10.46 -2.26 2.95
CA LEU A 62 -10.49 -0.85 3.36
C LEU A 62 -9.67 -0.62 4.65
N LEU A 63 -8.76 0.36 4.61
CA LEU A 63 -8.06 0.91 5.78
C LEU A 63 -8.52 2.36 6.01
N THR A 64 -9.07 2.65 7.18
CA THR A 64 -9.76 3.93 7.49
C THR A 64 -9.59 4.32 8.96
N PHE A 65 -9.61 5.60 9.31
CA PHE A 65 -9.57 6.10 10.69
C PHE A 65 -10.92 5.99 11.42
N GLU A 66 -12.02 5.90 10.68
CA GLU A 66 -13.39 5.81 11.21
C GLU A 66 -14.25 4.78 10.46
N PRO A 67 -15.35 4.27 11.05
CA PRO A 67 -16.30 3.40 10.36
C PRO A 67 -17.20 4.17 9.37
N ILE A 68 -16.61 4.76 8.33
CA ILE A 68 -17.30 5.56 7.29
C ILE A 68 -18.28 4.78 6.40
N LEU A 69 -18.27 3.44 6.44
CA LEU A 69 -19.26 2.60 5.76
C LEU A 69 -19.75 1.46 6.65
N GLU A 70 -21.07 1.36 6.79
CA GLU A 70 -21.74 0.13 7.22
C GLU A 70 -21.74 -0.86 6.05
N ALA A 71 -21.06 -2.00 6.22
CA ALA A 71 -21.15 -3.24 5.43
C ALA A 71 -21.57 -3.11 3.94
N HIS A 72 -20.77 -2.42 3.11
CA HIS A 72 -21.00 -2.37 1.66
C HIS A 72 -20.68 -3.74 1.02
N PRO A 73 -21.53 -4.30 0.14
CA PRO A 73 -21.37 -5.68 -0.37
C PRO A 73 -20.11 -5.92 -1.22
N SER A 74 -19.47 -4.85 -1.73
CA SER A 74 -18.17 -4.94 -2.40
C SER A 74 -16.97 -5.05 -1.45
N ILE A 75 -17.14 -4.83 -0.14
CA ILE A 75 -16.03 -4.81 0.84
C ILE A 75 -15.93 -6.16 1.54
N SER A 76 -14.80 -6.86 1.33
CA SER A 76 -14.52 -8.15 1.99
C SER A 76 -13.75 -7.98 3.31
N LYS A 77 -13.17 -6.79 3.59
CA LYS A 77 -12.52 -6.47 4.87
C LYS A 77 -12.47 -4.96 5.14
N ILE A 78 -12.73 -4.56 6.39
CA ILE A 78 -12.42 -3.22 6.92
C ILE A 78 -11.43 -3.38 8.07
N ILE A 79 -10.46 -2.47 8.17
CA ILE A 79 -9.61 -2.27 9.35
C ILE A 79 -9.67 -0.80 9.76
N ILE A 80 -9.98 -0.56 11.04
CA ILE A 80 -9.91 0.77 11.64
C ILE A 80 -8.47 1.04 12.12
N ALA A 81 -7.92 2.18 11.71
CA ALA A 81 -6.59 2.64 12.06
C ALA A 81 -6.63 3.64 13.23
N PRO A 82 -5.63 3.65 14.14
CA PRO A 82 -5.51 4.66 15.16
C PRO A 82 -5.16 6.00 14.51
N LYS A 83 -5.73 7.08 15.06
CA LYS A 83 -5.43 8.47 14.65
C LYS A 83 -4.07 8.98 15.14
N GLU A 84 -3.35 8.18 15.92
CA GLU A 84 -1.98 8.48 16.37
C GLU A 84 -0.96 8.09 15.28
N PRO A 85 -0.14 9.03 14.75
CA PRO A 85 0.79 8.76 13.66
C PRO A 85 1.77 7.63 13.99
N ASN A 86 2.30 7.61 15.22
CA ASN A 86 3.29 6.63 15.67
C ASN A 86 2.73 5.19 15.65
N ASP A 87 1.47 5.00 16.06
CA ASP A 87 0.82 3.69 16.08
C ASP A 87 0.15 3.32 14.75
N TYR A 88 -0.11 4.30 13.88
CA TYR A 88 -0.34 4.05 12.47
C TYR A 88 0.94 3.48 11.83
N ALA A 89 2.06 4.19 11.94
CA ALA A 89 3.34 3.85 11.31
C ALA A 89 3.88 2.46 11.70
N LYS A 90 3.80 2.08 12.99
CA LYS A 90 4.22 0.74 13.48
C LYS A 90 3.40 -0.39 12.85
N ASN A 91 2.09 -0.19 12.76
CA ASN A 91 1.14 -1.24 12.38
C ASN A 91 0.82 -1.24 10.88
N LEU A 92 1.23 -0.22 10.11
CA LEU A 92 0.88 -0.06 8.70
C LEU A 92 1.16 -1.32 7.87
N TYR A 93 2.40 -1.81 7.87
CA TYR A 93 2.76 -3.02 7.10
C TYR A 93 2.04 -4.28 7.59
N GLN A 94 1.66 -4.37 8.88
CA GLN A 94 0.86 -5.47 9.39
C GLN A 94 -0.58 -5.41 8.85
N ARG A 95 -1.19 -4.21 8.82
CA ARG A 95 -2.54 -4.01 8.28
C ARG A 95 -2.58 -4.22 6.76
N LEU A 96 -1.62 -3.69 6.01
CA LEU A 96 -1.54 -3.92 4.56
C LEU A 96 -1.39 -5.43 4.25
N ARG A 97 -0.56 -6.17 5.01
CA ARG A 97 -0.46 -7.63 4.92
C ARG A 97 -1.74 -8.35 5.33
N GLU A 98 -2.53 -7.81 6.26
CA GLU A 98 -3.82 -8.40 6.63
C GLU A 98 -4.87 -8.21 5.53
N LEU A 99 -4.89 -7.04 4.88
CA LEU A 99 -5.81 -6.69 3.80
C LEU A 99 -5.52 -7.47 2.51
N ASP A 100 -4.25 -7.56 2.10
CA ASP A 100 -3.79 -8.33 0.94
C ASP A 100 -4.07 -9.84 1.08
N ARG A 101 -3.90 -10.39 2.30
CA ARG A 101 -4.21 -11.80 2.63
C ARG A 101 -5.70 -12.17 2.57
N VAL A 102 -6.60 -11.22 2.35
CA VAL A 102 -8.02 -11.48 2.06
C VAL A 102 -8.21 -11.92 0.60
N GLY A 103 -7.20 -11.72 -0.27
CA GLY A 103 -7.33 -11.95 -1.71
C GLY A 103 -8.13 -10.85 -2.40
N ALA A 104 -8.07 -9.62 -1.86
CA ALA A 104 -8.78 -8.47 -2.39
C ALA A 104 -8.30 -8.11 -3.81
N ASN A 105 -9.23 -7.62 -4.65
CA ASN A 105 -8.89 -7.07 -5.96
C ASN A 105 -8.34 -5.64 -5.85
N LEU A 106 -8.68 -4.92 -4.76
CA LEU A 106 -8.27 -3.54 -4.50
C LEU A 106 -8.12 -3.28 -3.00
N ILE A 107 -7.02 -2.66 -2.58
CA ILE A 107 -6.87 -2.06 -1.26
C ILE A 107 -7.15 -0.56 -1.39
N ILE A 108 -8.10 -0.04 -0.63
CA ILE A 108 -8.35 1.38 -0.45
C ILE A 108 -7.79 1.80 0.91
N VAL A 109 -6.91 2.81 0.91
CA VAL A 109 -6.39 3.44 2.13
C VAL A 109 -6.92 4.87 2.21
N GLU A 110 -7.45 5.25 3.37
CA GLU A 110 -7.81 6.63 3.64
C GLU A 110 -6.57 7.54 3.65
N THR A 111 -6.62 8.65 2.94
CA THR A 111 -5.56 9.67 2.90
C THR A 111 -5.23 10.20 4.30
N ILE A 112 -3.95 10.16 4.67
CA ILE A 112 -3.48 10.64 5.97
C ILE A 112 -3.39 12.18 6.02
N PRO A 113 -3.65 12.83 7.18
CA PRO A 113 -3.63 14.28 7.34
C PRO A 113 -2.33 14.96 6.90
N SER A 114 -2.42 16.14 6.31
CA SER A 114 -1.30 16.93 5.78
C SER A 114 -0.45 17.67 6.84
N ALA A 115 -0.25 17.07 8.01
CA ALA A 115 0.60 17.60 9.07
C ALA A 115 1.95 16.85 9.10
N ASP A 116 3.04 17.53 9.47
CA ASP A 116 4.42 17.04 9.33
C ASP A 116 4.69 15.70 10.03
N SER A 117 3.94 15.40 11.09
CA SER A 117 3.97 14.12 11.81
C SER A 117 3.55 12.90 10.97
N TRP A 118 2.95 13.13 9.79
CA TRP A 118 2.51 12.10 8.85
C TRP A 118 3.41 11.96 7.61
N ASP A 119 4.37 12.84 7.34
CA ASP A 119 5.13 12.80 6.08
C ASP A 119 6.00 11.54 5.96
N GLY A 120 6.63 11.11 7.05
CA GLY A 120 7.33 9.82 7.14
C GLY A 120 6.43 8.58 7.04
N ILE A 121 5.11 8.77 6.95
CA ILE A 121 4.09 7.75 6.69
C ILE A 121 3.57 7.91 5.24
N ARG A 122 3.49 9.14 4.73
CA ARG A 122 3.13 9.47 3.34
C ARG A 122 4.09 8.83 2.35
N ASP A 123 5.40 9.00 2.56
CA ASP A 123 6.47 8.33 1.79
C ASP A 123 6.26 6.81 1.74
N ARG A 124 5.91 6.19 2.88
CA ARG A 124 5.73 4.73 2.99
C ARG A 124 4.45 4.22 2.33
N LEU A 125 3.41 5.06 2.25
CA LEU A 125 2.17 4.73 1.54
C LEU A 125 2.32 4.90 0.03
N ASP A 126 2.98 5.98 -0.42
CA ASP A 126 3.24 6.21 -1.85
C ASP A 126 4.12 5.08 -2.43
N ARG A 127 5.19 4.73 -1.70
CA ARG A 127 6.07 3.57 -1.98
C ARG A 127 5.43 2.19 -1.74
N ALA A 128 4.14 2.14 -1.41
CA ALA A 128 3.33 0.93 -1.36
C ALA A 128 2.12 0.99 -2.33
N ALA A 129 1.97 2.09 -3.08
CA ALA A 129 1.03 2.26 -4.18
C ALA A 129 1.72 2.17 -5.57
N HIS A 130 3.04 2.36 -5.60
CA HIS A 130 3.94 2.13 -6.75
C HIS A 130 4.65 0.77 -6.68
#